data_AF-A0A0F9C859-F1
#
_entry.id   AF-A0A0F9C859-F1
#
_cell.length_a   1.000
_cell.length_b   1.000
_cell.length_c   1.000
_cell.angle_alpha   90.00
_cell.angle_beta   90.00
_cell.angle_gamma   90.00
#
_symmetry.space_group_name_H-M   'P 1'
#
loop_
_entity.id
_entity.type
_entity.pdbx_description
1 polymer ?
#
loop_
_entity_poly.entity_id
_entity_poly.type
_entity_poly.pdbx_seq_one_letter_code
_entity_poly.pdbx_strand_id
1 'polypeptide(L)'
;VALGNESDEKILYGDCVVENNGSEEKWVYADENRLSFRFLCNYSLAHPSMFIKRELFKTLGLYNENHVFSSDWEFYLLAIIKHDVSIRKIDIPISKFDLSGISSDPQNKQKMMSEREEFLLEHFRYFQRDYQDLERLDNSFPIKIYRVIKSLILFPHRIIVRINKD
;
A
#
# COMPACT_ATOMS: atom_id res chain seq x y z
N VAL A 1 26.01 18.81 9.69
CA VAL A 1 24.91 18.30 8.83
C VAL A 1 25.50 17.18 8.01
N ALA A 2 25.24 15.92 8.38
CA ALA A 2 25.73 14.80 7.61
C ALA A 2 25.07 14.86 6.23
N LEU A 3 25.88 15.06 5.19
CA LEU A 3 25.49 14.90 3.80
C LEU A 3 25.06 13.44 3.66
N GLY A 4 23.75 13.21 3.53
CA GLY A 4 23.18 11.88 3.46
C GLY A 4 23.71 11.15 2.23
N ASN A 5 24.04 9.86 2.41
CA ASN A 5 24.34 8.97 1.30
C ASN A 5 23.23 9.10 0.24
N GLU A 6 23.62 9.32 -1.01
CA GLU A 6 22.69 9.24 -2.14
C GLU A 6 22.02 7.86 -2.12
N SER A 7 20.69 7.85 -2.19
CA SER A 7 19.95 6.60 -2.32
C SER A 7 19.92 6.19 -3.79
N ASP A 8 20.43 5.00 -4.09
CA ASP A 8 20.35 4.43 -5.43
C ASP A 8 18.92 4.03 -5.83
N GLU A 9 18.03 3.92 -4.83
CA GLU A 9 16.63 3.54 -5.04
C GLU A 9 15.89 4.50 -5.96
N LYS A 10 15.07 3.95 -6.86
CA LYS A 10 14.32 4.73 -7.83
C LYS A 10 13.04 5.32 -7.24
N ILE A 11 12.50 4.68 -6.21
CA ILE A 11 11.38 5.18 -5.42
C ILE A 11 11.76 5.16 -3.93
N LEU A 12 11.51 6.27 -3.24
CA LEU A 12 11.56 6.35 -1.78
C LEU A 12 10.17 6.71 -1.27
N TYR A 13 9.74 6.12 -0.15
CA TYR A 13 8.50 6.53 0.50
C TYR A 13 8.62 6.54 2.02
N GLY A 14 7.93 7.47 2.65
CA GLY A 14 7.90 7.62 4.10
C GLY A 14 6.53 7.34 4.72
N ASP A 15 6.46 7.59 6.03
CA ASP A 15 5.19 7.62 6.76
C ASP A 15 4.46 8.95 6.51
N CYS A 16 3.15 8.99 6.79
CA CYS A 16 2.40 10.23 6.78
C CYS A 16 1.71 10.48 8.13
N VAL A 17 1.50 11.75 8.46
CA VAL A 17 0.60 12.15 9.54
C VAL A 17 -0.73 12.48 8.91
N VAL A 18 -1.82 11.87 9.37
CA VAL A 18 -3.16 12.16 8.89
C VAL A 18 -3.84 13.11 9.86
N GLU A 19 -4.38 14.20 9.33
CA GLU A 19 -5.21 15.11 10.09
C GLU A 19 -6.68 14.78 9.85
N ASN A 20 -7.43 14.61 10.94
CA ASN A 20 -8.86 14.43 10.91
C ASN A 20 -9.51 15.32 11.98
N ASN A 21 -10.19 16.39 11.54
CA ASN A 21 -10.96 17.29 12.41
C ASN A 21 -10.18 17.80 13.65
N GLY A 22 -8.91 18.18 13.45
CA GLY A 22 -8.03 18.70 14.52
C GLY A 22 -7.34 17.63 15.38
N SER A 23 -7.56 16.35 15.09
CA SER A 23 -6.75 15.24 15.62
C SER A 23 -5.69 14.81 14.60
N GLU A 24 -4.47 14.56 15.08
CA GLU A 24 -3.37 14.05 14.25
C GLU A 24 -3.12 12.58 14.60
N GLU A 25 -3.12 11.71 13.59
CA GLU A 25 -2.76 10.31 13.71
C GLU A 25 -1.56 10.00 12.82
N LYS A 26 -0.52 9.36 13.35
CA LYS A 26 0.58 8.87 12.51
C LYS A 26 0.17 7.58 11.82
N TRP A 27 0.12 7.59 10.49
CA TRP A 27 -0.06 6.39 9.70
C TRP A 27 1.30 5.81 9.32
N VAL A 28 1.57 4.60 9.84
CA VAL A 28 2.80 3.85 9.56
C VAL A 28 2.55 2.88 8.42
N TYR A 29 3.29 3.05 7.32
CA TYR A 29 3.14 2.21 6.14
C TYR A 29 3.99 0.94 6.24
N ALA A 30 3.63 -0.07 5.45
CA ALA A 30 4.39 -1.31 5.39
C ALA A 30 5.78 -1.07 4.77
N ASP A 31 6.79 -1.78 5.27
CA ASP A 31 8.15 -1.90 4.71
C ASP A 31 8.13 -2.51 3.29
N GLU A 32 9.12 -2.17 2.47
CA GLU A 32 9.34 -2.68 1.11
C GLU A 32 9.23 -4.22 1.01
N ASN A 33 9.72 -4.96 2.01
CA ASN A 33 9.69 -6.42 2.06
C ASN A 33 8.27 -7.01 2.19
N ARG A 34 7.28 -6.18 2.51
CA ARG A 34 5.87 -6.57 2.65
C ARG A 34 5.04 -6.16 1.43
N LEU A 35 5.63 -5.47 0.47
CA LEU A 35 4.96 -5.07 -0.76
C LEU A 35 4.82 -6.29 -1.67
N SER A 36 3.58 -6.75 -1.80
CA SER A 36 3.18 -7.78 -2.75
C SER A 36 2.08 -7.20 -3.64
N PHE A 37 1.83 -7.82 -4.79
CA PHE A 37 0.69 -7.46 -5.65
C PHE A 37 -0.61 -7.37 -4.84
N ARG A 38 -0.87 -8.41 -4.03
CA ARG A 38 -2.00 -8.44 -3.11
C ARG A 38 -2.02 -7.26 -2.14
N PHE A 39 -0.88 -6.92 -1.53
CA PHE A 39 -0.80 -5.80 -0.61
C PHE A 39 -1.17 -4.50 -1.32
N LEU A 40 -0.55 -4.22 -2.48
CA LEU A 40 -0.76 -2.98 -3.22
C LEU A 40 -2.15 -2.88 -3.85
N CYS A 41 -2.83 -4.00 -4.14
CA CYS A 41 -4.23 -3.99 -4.56
C CYS A 41 -5.19 -3.60 -3.42
N ASN A 42 -4.86 -3.97 -2.18
CA ASN A 42 -5.70 -3.72 -1.00
C ASN A 42 -5.38 -2.41 -0.28
N TYR A 43 -4.12 -1.99 -0.34
CA TYR A 43 -3.59 -0.87 0.43
C TYR A 43 -2.83 0.06 -0.50
N SER A 44 -2.98 1.37 -0.27
CA SER A 44 -2.16 2.37 -0.94
C SER A 44 -0.90 2.65 -0.13
N LEU A 45 0.16 3.04 -0.82
CA LEU A 45 1.26 3.77 -0.20
C LEU A 45 0.87 5.25 -0.06
N ALA A 46 1.49 5.98 0.88
CA ALA A 46 1.30 7.43 0.96
C ALA A 46 1.99 8.11 -0.22
N HIS A 47 1.25 8.36 -1.29
CA HIS A 47 1.77 9.11 -2.43
C HIS A 47 2.36 10.48 -2.05
N PRO A 48 1.75 11.28 -1.13
CA PRO A 48 2.33 12.55 -0.71
C PRO A 48 3.66 12.41 0.05
N SER A 49 3.99 11.21 0.52
CA SER A 49 5.26 10.87 1.18
C SER A 49 6.23 10.14 0.23
N MET A 50 5.99 10.15 -1.08
CA MET A 50 6.76 9.41 -2.06
C MET A 50 7.63 10.33 -2.93
N PHE A 51 8.88 9.93 -3.14
CA PHE A 51 9.81 10.55 -4.08
C PHE A 51 10.13 9.57 -5.20
N ILE A 52 9.91 10.01 -6.44
CA ILE A 52 10.05 9.19 -7.64
C ILE A 52 11.15 9.80 -8.50
N LYS A 53 12.17 9.01 -8.87
CA LYS A 53 13.21 9.48 -9.79
C LYS A 53 12.59 9.88 -11.12
N ARG A 54 12.96 11.06 -11.63
CA ARG A 54 12.41 11.64 -12.87
C ARG A 54 12.51 10.71 -14.08
N GLU A 55 13.56 9.90 -14.14
CA GLU A 55 13.76 8.95 -15.23
C GLU A 55 12.62 7.95 -15.37
N LEU A 56 11.93 7.59 -14.28
CA LEU A 56 10.80 6.66 -14.32
C LEU A 56 9.65 7.20 -15.17
N PHE A 57 9.40 8.51 -15.14
CA PHE A 57 8.39 9.14 -16.01
C PHE A 57 8.75 9.09 -17.49
N LYS A 58 10.04 8.97 -17.81
CA LYS A 58 10.51 8.79 -19.20
C LYS A 58 10.41 7.33 -19.64
N THR A 59 10.64 6.38 -18.72
CA THR A 59 10.67 4.94 -19.05
C THR A 59 9.32 4.25 -18.93
N LEU A 60 8.48 4.67 -17.97
CA LEU A 60 7.19 4.05 -17.67
C LEU A 60 6.02 4.84 -18.25
N GLY A 61 6.23 6.10 -18.61
CA GLY A 61 5.17 7.03 -19.01
C GLY A 61 4.77 7.99 -17.89
N LEU A 62 3.83 8.89 -18.20
CA LEU A 62 3.26 9.83 -17.24
C LEU A 62 2.07 9.21 -16.51
N TYR A 63 1.50 9.97 -15.57
CA TYR A 63 0.24 9.63 -14.92
C TYR A 63 -0.90 9.50 -15.95
N ASN A 64 -1.80 8.56 -15.70
CA ASN A 64 -3.00 8.39 -16.49
C ASN A 64 -4.01 9.48 -16.13
N GLU A 65 -4.16 10.49 -16.99
CA GLU A 65 -5.07 11.62 -16.76
C GLU A 65 -6.55 11.26 -16.96
N ASN A 66 -6.87 10.06 -17.47
CA ASN A 66 -8.25 9.60 -17.60
C ASN A 66 -8.83 9.09 -16.28
N HIS A 67 -7.96 8.65 -15.35
CA HIS A 67 -8.37 8.13 -14.04
C HIS A 67 -8.19 9.20 -12.98
N VAL A 68 -9.30 9.67 -12.42
CA VAL A 68 -9.33 10.85 -11.54
C VAL A 68 -8.80 10.51 -10.13
N PHE A 69 -9.00 9.28 -9.66
CA PHE A 69 -8.76 8.90 -8.27
C PHE A 69 -7.58 7.97 -8.07
N SER A 70 -7.16 7.24 -9.11
CA SER A 70 -6.17 6.15 -8.96
C SER A 70 -4.89 6.30 -9.78
N SER A 71 -4.70 7.43 -10.45
CA SER A 71 -3.54 7.67 -11.33
C SER A 71 -2.18 7.47 -10.66
N ASP A 72 -2.03 7.91 -9.41
CA ASP A 72 -0.82 7.71 -8.60
C ASP A 72 -0.60 6.24 -8.26
N TRP A 73 -1.67 5.55 -7.86
CA TRP A 73 -1.72 4.13 -7.55
C TRP A 73 -1.33 3.27 -8.76
N GLU A 74 -1.85 3.61 -9.94
CA GLU A 74 -1.51 2.94 -11.19
C GLU A 74 -0.02 3.02 -11.50
N PHE A 75 0.55 4.23 -11.39
CA PHE A 75 1.94 4.47 -11.71
C PHE A 75 2.88 3.62 -10.83
N TYR A 76 2.69 3.64 -9.51
CA TYR A 76 3.58 2.84 -8.65
C TYR A 76 3.27 1.34 -8.74
N LEU A 77 2.05 0.92 -9.10
CA LEU A 77 1.79 -0.50 -9.35
C LEU A 77 2.53 -0.99 -10.60
N LEU A 78 2.55 -0.20 -11.69
CA LEU A 78 3.41 -0.50 -12.85
C LEU A 78 4.88 -0.53 -12.44
N ALA A 79 5.35 0.49 -11.74
CA ALA A 79 6.74 0.58 -11.33
C ALA A 79 7.17 -0.63 -10.50
N ILE A 80 6.45 -0.92 -9.41
CA ILE A 80 6.86 -1.94 -8.43
C ILE A 80 6.58 -3.35 -8.96
N ILE A 81 5.38 -3.62 -9.49
CA ILE A 81 4.98 -4.99 -9.84
C ILE A 81 5.41 -5.38 -11.25
N LYS A 82 5.23 -4.49 -12.23
CA LYS A 82 5.47 -4.83 -13.64
C LYS A 82 6.91 -4.62 -14.05
N HIS A 83 7.57 -3.60 -13.52
CA HIS A 83 8.91 -3.19 -13.91
C HIS A 83 9.98 -3.46 -12.84
N ASP A 84 9.60 -4.04 -11.70
CA ASP A 84 10.50 -4.39 -10.59
C ASP A 84 11.42 -3.22 -10.19
N VAL A 85 10.83 -2.02 -10.12
CA VAL A 85 11.53 -0.79 -9.78
C VAL A 85 11.93 -0.83 -8.31
N SER A 86 13.21 -0.58 -8.05
CA SER A 86 13.75 -0.59 -6.71
C SER A 86 13.12 0.50 -5.83
N ILE A 87 12.69 0.10 -4.65
CA ILE A 87 11.90 0.91 -3.72
C ILE A 87 12.37 0.67 -2.29
N ARG A 88 12.37 1.74 -1.48
CA ARG A 88 12.75 1.67 -0.06
C ARG A 88 11.86 2.56 0.80
N LYS A 89 11.48 2.04 1.97
CA LYS A 89 10.83 2.82 3.01
C LYS A 89 11.86 3.57 3.84
N ILE A 90 11.51 4.80 4.23
CA ILE A 90 12.20 5.57 5.26
C ILE A 90 11.27 5.82 6.44
N ASP A 91 11.75 5.56 7.66
CA ASP A 91 10.94 5.64 8.89
C ASP A 91 10.78 7.07 9.42
N ILE A 92 10.44 7.99 8.53
CA ILE A 92 10.26 9.41 8.81
C ILE A 92 8.86 9.82 8.31
N PRO A 93 8.07 10.55 9.11
CA PRO A 93 6.87 11.20 8.62
C PRO A 93 7.24 12.34 7.66
N ILE A 94 6.83 12.23 6.39
CA ILE A 94 7.25 13.18 5.33
C ILE A 94 6.17 14.19 4.98
N SER A 95 4.91 13.77 5.02
CA SER A 95 3.77 14.64 4.70
C SER A 95 2.71 14.59 5.78
N LYS A 96 1.96 15.69 5.90
CA LYS A 96 0.67 15.73 6.59
C LYS A 96 -0.44 15.61 5.54
N PHE A 97 -1.28 14.58 5.65
CA PHE A 97 -2.35 14.27 4.71
C PHE A 97 -3.70 14.71 5.28
N ASP A 98 -4.43 15.48 4.49
CA ASP A 98 -5.78 15.93 4.80
C ASP A 98 -6.80 14.98 4.15
N LEU A 99 -7.76 14.51 4.96
CA LEU A 99 -8.84 13.63 4.52
C LEU A 99 -10.02 14.37 3.87
N SER A 100 -9.96 15.70 3.71
CA SER A 100 -11.01 16.48 3.05
C SER A 100 -11.03 16.33 1.51
N GLY A 101 -10.03 15.68 0.93
CA GLY A 101 -9.91 15.48 -0.52
C GLY A 101 -10.99 14.59 -1.14
N ILE A 102 -11.26 14.78 -2.43
CA ILE A 102 -12.31 14.06 -3.16
C ILE A 102 -12.11 12.53 -3.17
N SER A 103 -10.86 12.05 -3.09
CA SER A 103 -10.52 10.62 -3.01
C SER A 103 -10.89 9.99 -1.67
N SER A 104 -11.08 10.80 -0.63
CA SER A 104 -11.48 10.39 0.71
C SER A 104 -13.00 10.45 0.89
N ASP A 105 -13.74 11.04 -0.06
CA ASP A 105 -15.20 11.06 -0.03
C ASP A 105 -15.76 9.65 -0.33
N PRO A 106 -16.52 9.05 0.61
CA PRO A 106 -17.15 7.75 0.40
C PRO A 106 -18.02 7.66 -0.86
N GLN A 107 -18.59 8.77 -1.34
CA GLN A 107 -19.40 8.81 -2.57
C GLN A 107 -18.57 8.47 -3.81
N ASN A 108 -17.27 8.78 -3.80
CA ASN A 108 -16.37 8.52 -4.93
C ASN A 108 -15.77 7.11 -4.91
N LYS A 109 -16.00 6.33 -3.85
CA LYS A 109 -15.39 5.02 -3.67
C LYS A 109 -15.71 4.05 -4.82
N GLN A 110 -16.95 4.03 -5.29
CA GLN A 110 -17.34 3.14 -6.39
C GLN A 110 -16.60 3.48 -7.69
N LYS A 111 -16.50 4.77 -8.02
CA LYS A 111 -15.80 5.23 -9.22
C LYS A 111 -14.29 4.94 -9.13
N MET A 112 -13.67 5.21 -7.98
CA MET A 112 -12.27 4.84 -7.74
C MET A 112 -12.02 3.33 -7.89
N MET A 113 -12.93 2.48 -7.38
CA MET A 113 -12.79 1.03 -7.55
C MET A 113 -12.95 0.60 -9.01
N SER A 114 -13.82 1.25 -9.77
CA SER A 114 -13.99 1.00 -11.20
C SER A 114 -12.73 1.35 -12.00
N GLU A 115 -12.10 2.50 -11.72
CA GLU A 115 -10.83 2.91 -12.37
C GLU A 115 -9.72 1.88 -12.08
N ARG A 116 -9.60 1.44 -10.83
CA ARG A 116 -8.63 0.39 -10.45
C ARG A 116 -8.93 -0.94 -11.14
N GLU A 117 -10.18 -1.34 -11.25
CA GLU A 117 -10.57 -2.59 -11.92
C GLU A 117 -10.24 -2.56 -13.41
N GLU A 118 -10.54 -1.45 -14.09
CA GLU A 118 -10.18 -1.23 -15.51
C GLU A 118 -8.67 -1.36 -15.72
N PHE A 119 -7.88 -0.66 -14.90
CA PHE A 119 -6.42 -0.73 -14.97
C PHE A 119 -5.88 -2.15 -14.71
N LEU A 120 -6.42 -2.87 -13.73
CA LEU A 120 -6.02 -4.25 -13.44
C LEU A 120 -6.37 -5.19 -14.59
N LEU A 121 -7.53 -5.02 -15.22
CA LEU A 121 -7.95 -5.80 -16.39
C LEU A 121 -7.06 -5.54 -17.60
N GLU A 122 -6.53 -4.33 -17.74
CA GLU A 122 -5.64 -3.95 -18.82
C GLU A 122 -4.22 -4.51 -18.62
N HIS A 123 -3.62 -4.30 -17.45
CA HIS A 123 -2.20 -4.59 -17.24
C HIS A 123 -1.89 -5.88 -16.49
N PHE A 124 -2.86 -6.39 -15.73
CA PHE A 124 -2.67 -7.52 -14.80
C PHE A 124 -3.76 -8.58 -14.91
N ARG A 125 -4.48 -8.66 -16.05
CA ARG A 125 -5.62 -9.58 -16.28
C ARG A 125 -5.43 -11.00 -15.72
N TYR A 126 -4.27 -11.59 -15.98
CA TYR A 126 -3.99 -12.97 -15.54
C TYR A 126 -3.80 -13.07 -14.03
N PHE A 127 -3.15 -12.09 -13.40
CA PHE A 127 -3.01 -12.00 -11.95
C PHE A 127 -4.30 -11.62 -11.24
N GLN A 128 -5.15 -10.82 -11.89
CA GLN A 128 -6.41 -10.36 -11.32
C GLN A 128 -7.34 -11.54 -11.01
N ARG A 129 -7.41 -12.55 -11.90
CA ARG A 129 -8.20 -13.75 -11.66
C ARG A 129 -7.70 -14.52 -10.43
N ASP A 130 -6.39 -14.78 -10.37
CA ASP A 130 -5.78 -15.47 -9.24
C ASP A 130 -5.98 -14.70 -7.92
N TYR A 131 -5.87 -13.37 -7.98
CA TYR A 131 -6.10 -12.49 -6.85
C TYR A 131 -7.55 -12.55 -6.36
N GLN A 132 -8.54 -12.50 -7.26
CA GLN A 132 -9.95 -12.63 -6.92
C GLN A 132 -10.24 -13.97 -6.23
N ASP A 133 -9.62 -15.06 -6.68
CA ASP A 133 -9.77 -16.37 -6.05
C ASP A 133 -9.12 -16.42 -4.66
N LEU A 134 -7.93 -15.83 -4.49
CA LEU A 134 -7.31 -15.67 -3.18
C LEU A 134 -8.18 -14.84 -2.21
N GLU A 135 -8.76 -13.74 -2.69
CA GLU A 135 -9.65 -12.90 -1.89
C GLU A 135 -10.92 -13.63 -1.47
N ARG A 136 -11.51 -14.45 -2.36
CA ARG A 136 -12.64 -15.33 -2.03
C ARG A 136 -12.28 -16.35 -0.97
N LEU A 137 -11.10 -16.96 -1.07
CA LEU A 137 -10.60 -17.91 -0.07
C LEU A 137 -10.42 -17.24 1.29
N ASP A 138 -9.79 -16.06 1.34
CA ASP A 138 -9.64 -15.33 2.59
C ASP A 138 -10.97 -14.90 3.22
N ASN A 139 -11.96 -14.63 2.37
CA ASN A 139 -13.28 -14.29 2.82
C ASN A 139 -14.13 -15.50 3.20
N SER A 140 -13.66 -16.72 2.89
CA SER A 140 -14.33 -17.95 3.25
C SER A 140 -14.39 -18.11 4.78
N PHE A 141 -15.56 -18.56 5.24
CA PHE A 141 -15.85 -18.77 6.65
C PHE A 141 -14.84 -19.67 7.37
N PRO A 142 -14.34 -20.78 6.78
CA PRO A 142 -13.34 -21.65 7.42
C PRO A 142 -12.01 -20.93 7.70
N ILE A 143 -11.51 -20.13 6.76
CA ILE A 143 -10.24 -19.41 6.93
C ILE A 143 -10.37 -18.30 7.96
N LYS A 144 -11.51 -17.60 8.01
CA LYS A 144 -11.81 -16.61 9.05
C LYS A 144 -11.80 -17.25 10.45
N ILE A 145 -12.49 -18.37 10.62
CA ILE A 145 -12.50 -19.12 11.88
C ILE A 145 -11.10 -19.59 12.26
N TYR A 146 -10.35 -20.17 11.32
CA TYR A 146 -8.98 -20.63 11.57
C TYR A 146 -8.08 -19.49 12.06
N ARG A 147 -8.17 -18.29 11.46
CA ARG A 147 -7.39 -17.12 11.90
C ARG A 147 -7.73 -16.69 13.33
N VAL A 148 -9.01 -16.69 13.69
CA VAL A 148 -9.49 -16.36 15.04
C VAL A 148 -9.01 -17.41 16.05
N ILE A 149 -9.18 -18.70 15.76
CA ILE A 149 -8.71 -19.79 16.62
C ILE A 149 -7.19 -19.72 16.79
N LYS A 150 -6.45 -19.52 15.70
CA LYS A 150 -4.99 -19.41 15.73
C LYS A 150 -4.51 -18.22 16.56
N SER A 151 -5.16 -17.06 16.48
CA SER A 151 -4.80 -15.91 17.32
C SER A 151 -5.05 -16.20 18.79
N LEU A 152 -6.20 -16.82 19.13
CA LEU A 152 -6.56 -17.19 20.49
C LEU A 152 -5.64 -18.26 21.11
N ILE A 153 -5.06 -19.16 20.30
CA ILE A 153 -4.14 -20.21 20.80
C ILE A 153 -2.69 -19.68 20.91
N LEU A 154 -2.20 -18.92 19.93
CA LEU A 154 -0.81 -18.46 19.90
C LEU A 154 -0.55 -17.28 20.84
N PHE A 155 -1.55 -16.46 21.12
CA PHE A 155 -1.43 -15.31 22.01
C PHE A 155 -1.14 -15.70 23.48
N PRO A 156 -1.89 -16.63 24.11
CA PRO A 156 -1.57 -17.08 25.47
C PRO A 156 -0.26 -17.86 25.52
N HIS A 157 0.08 -18.65 24.50
CA HIS A 157 1.36 -19.38 24.47
C HIS A 157 2.56 -18.43 24.50
N ARG A 158 2.50 -17.30 23.78
CA ARG A 158 3.55 -16.25 23.80
C ARG A 158 3.67 -15.53 25.14
N ILE A 159 2.56 -15.35 25.87
CA ILE A 159 2.58 -14.76 27.22
C ILE A 159 3.19 -15.75 28.22
N ILE A 160 2.78 -17.01 28.19
CA ILE A 160 3.27 -18.05 29.10
C ILE A 160 4.77 -18.29 28.92
N VAL A 161 5.27 -18.34 27.68
CA VAL A 161 6.70 -18.49 27.40
C VAL A 161 7.52 -17.28 27.85
N ARG A 162 6.90 -16.09 27.94
CA ARG A 162 7.55 -14.87 28.41
C ARG A 162 7.59 -14.79 29.94
N ILE A 163 6.55 -15.27 30.63
CA ILE A 163 6.49 -15.35 32.09
C ILE A 163 7.47 -16.42 32.64
N ASN A 164 7.65 -17.54 31.93
CA ASN A 164 8.56 -18.62 32.38
C ASN A 164 10.06 -18.36 32.08
N LYS A 165 10.42 -17.16 31.62
CA LYS A 165 11.80 -16.78 31.29
C LYS A 165 12.39 -15.71 32.22
N ASP A 166 11.61 -15.23 33.18
CA ASP A 166 12.03 -14.36 34.29
C ASP A 166 12.10 -15.17 35.59
#